data_AF-A0A0R2B6V6-F1
#
_entry.id   AF-A0A0R2B6V6-F1
#
_cell.length_a   1.000
_cell.length_b   1.000
_cell.length_c   1.000
_cell.angle_alpha   90.00
_cell.angle_beta   90.00
_cell.angle_gamma   90.00
#
_symmetry.space_group_name_H-M   'P 1'
#
loop_
_entity.id
_entity.type
_entity.pdbx_description
1 polymer ?
#
loop_
_entity_poly.entity_id
_entity_poly.type
_entity_poly.pdbx_seq_one_letter_code
_entity_poly.pdbx_strand_id
1 'polypeptide(L)'
;MGPAYNIKPEVVHYGGDAYFDNGNIVKKSIFGFSTSGEFKIEIGTSFSTPKVAKNISCLDTMMVKQNFDPILLKALTIHSAKYDKDISLSEIERIERLGFGKPQKASEILNTTDHAVTLILNGDLQKSSRIDIMDFPYPDSLIDENGHYYGIVDVTLVYDPYLAPDMGNEYCQNEIDLKFGTFSEKRDVVGPFSKFNPIKRVDSQNLLKDTLYSKRSLKNNYTYEKTRIEYGRKYQPVKHYSIDLATLSNANKKYLDAHRNFYLYLEGIYRNFIVSELEKNNKHPHTRFSLIITISDPNKEKNVYHDTIAKLTKNNFIHSAVATEIQIDV
;
A
#
# COMPACT_ATOMS: atom_id res chain seq x y z
N MET A 1 -18.71 5.19 -0.19
CA MET A 1 -18.12 3.98 0.43
C MET A 1 -18.85 2.73 -0.04
N GLY A 2 -18.12 1.62 -0.20
CA GLY A 2 -18.68 0.30 -0.54
C GLY A 2 -19.14 -0.51 0.69
N PRO A 3 -19.60 -1.76 0.48
CA PRO A 3 -20.00 -2.67 1.56
C PRO A 3 -18.92 -2.79 2.64
N ALA A 4 -19.35 -2.92 3.91
CA ALA A 4 -18.47 -2.93 5.09
C ALA A 4 -17.50 -1.74 5.17
N TYR A 5 -17.91 -0.58 4.63
CA TYR A 5 -17.13 0.65 4.63
C TYR A 5 -15.79 0.55 3.89
N ASN A 6 -15.72 -0.33 2.90
CA ASN A 6 -14.59 -0.38 1.98
C ASN A 6 -14.51 0.94 1.17
N ILE A 7 -13.29 1.38 0.88
CA ILE A 7 -13.08 2.58 0.06
C ILE A 7 -13.50 2.28 -1.37
N LYS A 8 -14.46 3.08 -1.85
CA LYS A 8 -14.97 3.04 -3.22
C LYS A 8 -15.30 4.47 -3.67
N PRO A 9 -14.87 4.89 -4.88
CA PRO A 9 -14.00 4.14 -5.80
C PRO A 9 -12.62 3.85 -5.20
N GLU A 10 -11.90 2.84 -5.69
CA GLU A 10 -10.53 2.59 -5.23
C GLU A 10 -9.56 3.56 -5.91
N VAL A 11 -9.67 3.75 -7.22
CA VAL A 11 -8.85 4.71 -7.95
C VAL A 11 -9.72 5.54 -8.87
N VAL A 12 -9.25 6.72 -9.21
CA VAL A 12 -9.90 7.62 -10.17
C VAL A 12 -9.00 7.94 -11.34
N HIS A 13 -9.63 8.37 -12.43
CA HIS A 13 -8.92 8.95 -13.56
C HIS A 13 -9.82 10.02 -14.19
N TYR A 14 -9.23 10.96 -14.94
CA TYR A 14 -9.98 11.97 -15.67
C TYR A 14 -10.96 11.34 -16.67
N GLY A 15 -12.26 11.54 -16.44
CA GLY A 15 -13.37 11.10 -17.30
C GLY A 15 -14.05 12.23 -18.08
N GLY A 16 -13.47 13.43 -18.05
CA GLY A 16 -14.05 14.65 -18.61
C GLY A 16 -14.48 15.65 -17.53
N ASP A 17 -14.72 16.88 -17.95
CA ASP A 17 -15.13 18.01 -17.13
C ASP A 17 -16.22 18.82 -17.85
N ALA A 18 -17.06 19.53 -17.11
CA ALA A 18 -18.06 20.42 -17.65
C ALA A 18 -18.14 21.71 -16.84
N TYR A 19 -18.13 22.83 -17.55
CA TYR A 19 -18.21 24.15 -16.95
C TYR A 19 -19.16 25.05 -17.76
N PHE A 20 -19.66 26.09 -17.11
CA PHE A 20 -20.48 27.11 -17.77
C PHE A 20 -19.57 28.18 -18.39
N ASP A 21 -19.78 28.44 -19.67
CA ASP A 21 -19.11 29.52 -20.40
C ASP A 21 -20.13 30.23 -21.29
N ASN A 22 -20.25 31.55 -21.12
CA ASN A 22 -21.18 32.42 -21.86
C ASN A 22 -22.62 31.87 -21.98
N GLY A 23 -23.16 31.31 -20.89
CA GLY A 23 -24.53 30.77 -20.83
C GLY A 23 -24.70 29.36 -21.41
N ASN A 24 -23.62 28.74 -21.91
CA ASN A 24 -23.63 27.38 -22.44
C ASN A 24 -22.82 26.42 -21.55
N ILE A 25 -23.23 25.16 -21.51
CA ILE A 25 -22.43 24.10 -20.88
C ILE A 25 -21.37 23.65 -21.88
N VAL A 26 -20.10 23.91 -21.57
CA VAL A 26 -18.95 23.43 -22.33
C VAL A 26 -18.43 22.15 -21.68
N LYS A 27 -18.36 21.07 -22.47
CA LYS A 27 -17.77 19.79 -22.05
C LYS A 27 -16.34 19.68 -22.58
N LYS A 28 -15.43 19.20 -21.73
CA LYS A 28 -14.06 18.84 -22.11
C LYS A 28 -13.81 17.38 -21.76
N SER A 29 -13.44 16.55 -22.72
CA SER A 29 -13.15 15.13 -22.51
C SER A 29 -12.30 14.57 -23.65
N ILE A 30 -12.10 13.25 -23.66
CA ILE A 30 -11.59 12.53 -24.82
C ILE A 30 -12.66 12.52 -25.93
N PHE A 31 -12.23 12.64 -27.18
CA PHE A 31 -13.10 12.46 -28.33
C PHE A 31 -13.51 11.00 -28.48
N GLY A 32 -14.81 10.77 -28.68
CA GLY A 32 -15.36 9.49 -29.12
C GLY A 32 -16.04 9.62 -30.47
N PHE A 33 -16.38 8.49 -31.08
CA PHE A 33 -17.22 8.42 -32.26
C PHE A 33 -18.63 7.97 -31.87
N SER A 34 -19.65 8.63 -32.44
CA SER A 34 -21.02 8.15 -32.38
C SER A 34 -21.21 6.92 -33.27
N THR A 35 -22.36 6.26 -33.15
CA THR A 35 -22.77 5.20 -34.09
C THR A 35 -22.94 5.70 -35.53
N SER A 36 -23.07 7.01 -35.73
CA SER A 36 -23.09 7.68 -37.04
C SER A 36 -21.69 8.04 -37.57
N GLY A 37 -20.62 7.78 -36.81
CA GLY A 37 -19.24 8.14 -37.19
C GLY A 37 -18.86 9.60 -36.92
N GLU A 38 -19.73 10.35 -36.22
CA GLU A 38 -19.49 11.75 -35.89
C GLU A 38 -18.67 11.87 -34.60
N PHE A 39 -17.85 12.93 -34.52
CA PHE A 39 -17.12 13.24 -33.30
C PHE A 39 -18.08 13.71 -32.20
N LYS A 40 -17.99 13.07 -31.04
CA LYS A 40 -18.76 13.45 -29.85
C LYS A 40 -17.86 13.56 -28.63
N ILE A 41 -18.11 14.60 -27.82
CA ILE A 41 -17.48 14.78 -26.52
C ILE A 41 -18.53 14.45 -25.45
N GLU A 42 -18.24 13.44 -24.65
CA GLU A 42 -19.05 13.06 -23.50
C GLU A 42 -18.18 12.95 -22.25
N ILE A 43 -18.81 13.12 -21.09
CA ILE A 43 -18.16 13.09 -19.77
C ILE A 43 -18.75 11.95 -18.95
N GLY A 44 -17.93 11.33 -18.10
CA GLY A 44 -18.42 10.34 -17.14
C GLY A 44 -17.36 9.31 -16.74
N THR A 45 -17.69 8.52 -15.73
CA THR A 45 -16.82 7.43 -15.24
C THR A 45 -16.59 6.35 -16.30
N SER A 46 -17.51 6.19 -17.26
CA SER A 46 -17.31 5.34 -18.45
C SER A 46 -16.08 5.73 -19.28
N PHE A 47 -15.61 6.98 -19.20
CA PHE A 47 -14.40 7.46 -19.87
C PHE A 47 -13.15 7.42 -18.97
N SER A 48 -13.30 7.26 -17.65
CA SER A 48 -12.18 7.03 -16.73
C SER A 48 -11.77 5.56 -16.67
N THR A 49 -12.75 4.64 -16.63
CA THR A 49 -12.54 3.19 -16.56
C THR A 49 -11.56 2.64 -17.61
N PRO A 50 -11.72 2.91 -18.93
CA PRO A 50 -10.81 2.38 -19.94
C PRO A 50 -9.38 2.93 -19.82
N LYS A 51 -9.18 4.12 -19.22
CA LYS A 51 -7.84 4.66 -18.99
C LYS A 51 -7.12 3.92 -17.87
N VAL A 52 -7.83 3.61 -16.78
CA VAL A 52 -7.29 2.76 -15.71
C VAL A 52 -7.00 1.35 -16.24
N ALA A 53 -7.93 0.76 -17.00
CA ALA A 53 -7.74 -0.56 -17.62
C ALA A 53 -6.54 -0.60 -18.56
N LYS A 54 -6.38 0.41 -19.44
CA LYS A 54 -5.20 0.57 -20.29
C LYS A 54 -3.92 0.64 -19.45
N ASN A 55 -3.91 1.45 -18.40
CA ASN A 55 -2.73 1.62 -17.56
C ASN A 55 -2.30 0.31 -16.88
N ILE A 56 -3.27 -0.45 -16.35
CA ILE A 56 -3.04 -1.78 -15.76
C ILE A 56 -2.54 -2.76 -16.81
N SER A 57 -3.13 -2.77 -18.02
CA SER A 57 -2.67 -3.63 -19.11
C SER A 57 -1.25 -3.31 -19.56
N CYS A 58 -0.89 -2.02 -19.64
CA CYS A 58 0.50 -1.62 -19.90
C CYS A 58 1.43 -2.09 -18.78
N LEU A 59 1.02 -1.94 -17.52
CA LEU A 59 1.81 -2.39 -16.37
C LEU A 59 2.08 -3.90 -16.42
N ASP A 60 1.04 -4.69 -16.66
CA ASP A 60 1.14 -6.15 -16.83
C ASP A 60 2.08 -6.53 -17.98
N THR A 61 1.93 -5.87 -19.13
CA THR A 61 2.78 -6.11 -20.32
C THR A 61 4.25 -5.79 -20.05
N MET A 62 4.53 -4.74 -19.28
CA MET A 62 5.91 -4.33 -18.98
C MET A 62 6.61 -5.26 -17.98
N MET A 63 5.87 -6.02 -17.18
CA MET A 63 6.42 -6.95 -16.19
C MET A 63 6.74 -8.30 -16.84
N VAL A 64 8.02 -8.55 -17.08
CA VAL A 64 8.50 -9.74 -17.80
C VAL A 64 8.35 -10.99 -16.93
N LYS A 65 7.77 -12.06 -17.50
CA LYS A 65 7.71 -13.42 -16.93
C LYS A 65 6.88 -13.60 -15.65
N GLN A 66 5.72 -12.95 -15.54
CA GLN A 66 4.73 -13.35 -14.54
C GLN A 66 3.45 -13.83 -15.21
N ASN A 67 2.84 -14.87 -14.65
CA ASN A 67 1.43 -15.12 -14.91
C ASN A 67 0.66 -13.87 -14.44
N PHE A 68 -0.39 -13.50 -15.17
CA PHE A 68 -1.27 -12.40 -14.78
C PHE A 68 -1.65 -12.49 -13.30
N ASP A 69 -1.24 -11.50 -12.51
CA ASP A 69 -1.54 -11.41 -11.08
C ASP A 69 -2.39 -10.16 -10.80
N PRO A 70 -3.73 -10.30 -10.72
CA PRO A 70 -4.63 -9.17 -10.52
C PRO A 70 -4.46 -8.53 -9.14
N ILE A 71 -3.98 -9.27 -8.13
CA ILE A 71 -3.78 -8.74 -6.78
C ILE A 71 -2.56 -7.81 -6.78
N LEU A 72 -1.46 -8.26 -7.39
CA LEU A 72 -0.24 -7.47 -7.57
C LEU A 72 -0.48 -6.22 -8.41
N LEU A 73 -1.13 -6.37 -9.57
CA LEU A 73 -1.44 -5.23 -10.45
C LEU A 73 -2.32 -4.20 -9.76
N LYS A 74 -3.33 -4.66 -9.01
CA LYS A 74 -4.16 -3.79 -8.18
C LYS A 74 -3.34 -3.10 -7.08
N ALA A 75 -2.47 -3.83 -6.40
CA ALA A 75 -1.61 -3.27 -5.36
C ALA A 75 -0.68 -2.19 -5.92
N LEU A 76 0.00 -2.44 -7.04
CA LEU A 76 0.88 -1.47 -7.71
C LEU A 76 0.11 -0.23 -8.17
N THR A 77 -1.08 -0.43 -8.73
CA THR A 77 -1.96 0.66 -9.19
C THR A 77 -2.39 1.55 -8.02
N ILE A 78 -2.77 0.96 -6.89
CA ILE A 78 -3.18 1.69 -5.68
C ILE A 78 -1.97 2.34 -5.01
N HIS A 79 -0.84 1.64 -4.92
CA HIS A 79 0.38 2.14 -4.30
C HIS A 79 0.93 3.38 -5.00
N SER A 80 0.78 3.45 -6.32
CA SER A 80 1.19 4.61 -7.11
C SER A 80 0.15 5.73 -7.17
N ALA A 81 -1.04 5.55 -6.60
CA ALA A 81 -2.12 6.53 -6.69
C ALA A 81 -1.79 7.77 -5.85
N LYS A 82 -2.01 8.95 -6.44
CA LYS A 82 -1.76 10.25 -5.79
C LYS A 82 -2.94 11.18 -6.00
N TYR A 83 -3.14 12.08 -5.04
CA TYR A 83 -4.04 13.21 -5.21
C TYR A 83 -3.31 14.34 -5.93
N ASP A 84 -4.02 15.10 -6.77
CA ASP A 84 -3.46 16.32 -7.34
C ASP A 84 -3.27 17.38 -6.24
N LYS A 85 -2.21 18.19 -6.34
CA LYS A 85 -1.75 19.11 -5.27
C LYS A 85 -2.76 20.20 -4.89
N ASP A 86 -3.62 20.59 -5.83
CA ASP A 86 -4.53 21.74 -5.68
C ASP A 86 -5.99 21.34 -5.42
N ILE A 87 -6.22 20.15 -4.84
CA ILE A 87 -7.58 19.68 -4.55
C ILE A 87 -8.11 20.33 -3.26
N SER A 88 -9.07 21.23 -3.43
CA SER A 88 -9.85 21.83 -2.33
C SER A 88 -10.99 20.91 -1.90
N LEU A 89 -10.64 19.78 -1.27
CA LEU A 89 -11.59 18.84 -0.65
C LEU A 89 -11.11 18.51 0.75
N SER A 90 -12.04 18.33 1.68
CA SER A 90 -11.70 17.75 2.99
C SER A 90 -11.16 16.32 2.83
N GLU A 91 -10.40 15.85 3.82
CA GLU A 91 -9.83 14.50 3.82
C GLU A 91 -10.89 13.40 3.61
N ILE A 92 -12.07 13.55 4.23
CA ILE A 92 -13.19 12.61 4.08
C ILE A 92 -13.73 12.66 2.65
N GLU A 93 -13.97 13.86 2.11
CA GLU A 93 -14.47 14.00 0.73
C GLU A 93 -13.46 13.49 -0.31
N ARG A 94 -12.14 13.69 -0.09
CA ARG A 94 -11.10 13.14 -0.94
C ARG A 94 -11.21 11.63 -1.01
N ILE A 95 -11.31 10.94 0.14
CA ILE A 95 -11.43 9.48 0.16
C ILE A 95 -12.74 9.02 -0.48
N GLU A 96 -13.87 9.66 -0.15
CA GLU A 96 -15.18 9.26 -0.64
C GLU A 96 -15.35 9.48 -2.16
N ARG A 97 -14.72 10.51 -2.72
CA ARG A 97 -14.85 10.86 -4.15
C ARG A 97 -13.71 10.34 -5.01
N LEU A 98 -12.49 10.29 -4.46
CA LEU A 98 -11.26 10.02 -5.20
C LEU A 98 -10.59 8.70 -4.80
N GLY A 99 -11.07 8.02 -3.76
CA GLY A 99 -10.51 6.74 -3.34
C GLY A 99 -9.10 6.88 -2.79
N PHE A 100 -8.17 6.10 -3.33
CA PHE A 100 -6.73 6.22 -3.11
C PHE A 100 -6.07 7.26 -4.03
N GLY A 101 -6.83 7.88 -4.95
CA GLY A 101 -6.35 8.90 -5.87
C GLY A 101 -6.19 8.39 -7.31
N LYS A 102 -5.40 9.12 -8.10
CA LYS A 102 -5.13 8.83 -9.51
C LYS A 102 -3.80 8.08 -9.65
N PRO A 103 -3.79 6.86 -10.24
CA PRO A 103 -2.56 6.11 -10.46
C PRO A 103 -1.57 6.85 -11.35
N GLN A 104 -0.27 6.66 -11.09
CA GLN A 104 0.77 7.06 -12.03
C GLN A 104 0.71 6.22 -13.30
N LYS A 105 1.42 6.66 -14.34
CA LYS A 105 1.55 5.88 -15.59
C LYS A 105 2.33 4.60 -15.32
N ALA A 106 1.99 3.51 -16.02
CA ALA A 106 2.66 2.21 -15.90
C ALA A 106 4.20 2.29 -15.88
N SER A 107 4.78 3.11 -16.77
CA SER A 107 6.23 3.34 -16.82
C SER A 107 6.80 3.97 -15.56
N GLU A 108 6.04 4.86 -14.90
CA GLU A 108 6.46 5.50 -13.65
C GLU A 108 6.26 4.57 -12.44
N ILE A 109 5.28 3.65 -12.50
CA ILE A 109 5.01 2.68 -11.42
C ILE A 109 6.19 1.73 -11.23
N LEU A 110 6.82 1.30 -12.32
CA LEU A 110 7.95 0.36 -12.30
C LEU A 110 9.31 1.04 -12.16
N ASN A 111 9.36 2.36 -12.26
CA ASN A 111 10.62 3.12 -12.16
C ASN A 111 10.93 3.45 -10.70
N THR A 112 12.10 2.99 -10.24
CA THR A 112 12.67 3.40 -8.95
C THR A 112 13.74 4.47 -9.14
N THR A 113 13.91 5.34 -8.15
CA THR A 113 15.04 6.29 -8.09
C THR A 113 16.07 5.77 -7.09
N ASP A 114 17.31 6.25 -7.14
CA ASP A 114 18.33 5.87 -6.15
C ASP A 114 17.94 6.26 -4.70
N HIS A 115 17.05 7.25 -4.57
CA HIS A 115 16.58 7.79 -3.29
C HIS A 115 15.35 7.08 -2.72
N ALA A 116 14.88 6.01 -3.37
CA ALA A 116 13.78 5.21 -2.89
C ALA A 116 13.99 3.73 -3.23
N VAL A 117 13.40 2.85 -2.42
CA VAL A 117 13.34 1.42 -2.70
C VAL A 117 11.90 0.95 -2.55
N THR A 118 11.43 0.15 -3.49
CA THR A 118 10.11 -0.48 -3.42
C THR A 118 10.29 -1.99 -3.30
N LEU A 119 9.81 -2.55 -2.19
CA LEU A 119 9.84 -3.98 -1.88
C LEU A 119 8.44 -4.56 -2.11
N ILE A 120 8.37 -5.67 -2.84
CA ILE A 120 7.12 -6.38 -3.14
C ILE A 120 7.18 -7.76 -2.51
N LEU A 121 6.20 -8.07 -1.66
CA LEU A 121 6.00 -9.38 -1.07
C LEU A 121 4.66 -9.93 -1.53
N ASN A 122 4.71 -10.90 -2.45
CA ASN A 122 3.55 -11.67 -2.90
C ASN A 122 3.53 -13.01 -2.17
N GLY A 123 2.35 -13.45 -1.75
CA GLY A 123 2.24 -14.72 -1.05
C GLY A 123 0.81 -15.19 -0.85
N ASP A 124 0.71 -16.33 -0.16
CA ASP A 124 -0.54 -16.94 0.26
C ASP A 124 -0.44 -17.30 1.74
N LEU A 125 -1.27 -16.67 2.56
CA LEU A 125 -1.20 -16.77 4.01
C LEU A 125 -2.24 -17.77 4.53
N GLN A 126 -1.79 -18.98 4.87
CA GLN A 126 -2.64 -20.01 5.44
C GLN A 126 -3.13 -19.63 6.84
N LYS A 127 -4.32 -20.06 7.23
CA LYS A 127 -4.82 -19.94 8.60
C LYS A 127 -3.82 -20.54 9.59
N SER A 128 -3.62 -19.86 10.73
CA SER A 128 -2.66 -20.24 11.77
C SER A 128 -1.18 -20.14 11.34
N SER A 129 -0.90 -19.52 10.19
CA SER A 129 0.44 -19.09 9.79
C SER A 129 0.59 -17.58 9.92
N ARG A 130 1.83 -17.13 10.05
CA ARG A 130 2.20 -15.71 10.11
C ARG A 130 3.56 -15.50 9.45
N ILE A 131 3.73 -14.34 8.85
CA ILE A 131 5.03 -13.86 8.38
C ILE A 131 5.55 -12.91 9.45
N ASP A 132 6.71 -13.23 10.02
CA ASP A 132 7.30 -12.43 11.09
C ASP A 132 8.77 -12.15 10.79
N ILE A 133 9.01 -11.11 10.00
CA ILE A 133 10.34 -10.68 9.57
C ILE A 133 10.89 -9.74 10.62
N MET A 134 11.80 -10.24 11.47
CA MET A 134 12.43 -9.44 12.53
C MET A 134 13.69 -8.68 12.09
N ASP A 135 14.19 -8.93 10.88
CA ASP A 135 15.37 -8.28 10.30
C ASP A 135 15.00 -7.48 9.06
N PHE A 136 13.89 -6.74 9.14
CA PHE A 136 13.40 -5.98 7.99
C PHE A 136 14.48 -4.95 7.58
N PRO A 137 14.85 -4.89 6.29
CA PRO A 137 16.04 -4.20 5.81
C PRO A 137 15.81 -2.68 5.65
N TYR A 138 15.45 -1.99 6.72
CA TYR A 138 15.36 -0.52 6.68
C TYR A 138 16.75 0.10 6.47
N PRO A 139 16.96 1.07 5.58
CA PRO A 139 18.27 1.63 5.24
C PRO A 139 18.94 2.35 6.43
N ASP A 140 20.22 2.07 6.68
CA ASP A 140 21.04 2.79 7.69
C ASP A 140 21.46 4.18 7.19
N SER A 141 21.48 4.38 5.88
CA SER A 141 21.70 5.70 5.26
C SER A 141 20.62 6.72 5.65
N LEU A 142 19.46 6.27 6.15
CA LEU A 142 18.39 7.10 6.70
C LEU A 142 18.45 7.23 8.22
N ILE A 143 19.65 7.24 8.81
CA ILE A 143 19.89 7.66 10.19
C ILE A 143 20.38 9.10 10.18
N ASP A 144 19.71 9.97 10.94
CA ASP A 144 20.08 11.37 11.07
C ASP A 144 21.30 11.57 11.99
N GLU A 145 21.82 12.80 12.04
CA GLU A 145 22.93 13.19 12.90
C GLU A 145 22.67 13.01 14.41
N ASN A 146 21.41 12.88 14.81
CA ASN A 146 20.99 12.65 16.19
C ASN A 146 20.83 11.15 16.49
N GLY A 147 21.16 10.25 15.56
CA GLY A 147 21.03 8.81 15.74
C GLY A 147 19.59 8.30 15.65
N HIS A 148 18.71 8.99 14.93
CA HIS A 148 17.34 8.56 14.72
C HIS A 148 17.06 8.23 13.25
N TYR A 149 16.32 7.15 13.02
CA TYR A 149 15.80 6.81 11.70
C TYR A 149 14.81 7.87 11.21
N TYR A 150 14.95 8.30 9.97
CA TYR A 150 14.01 9.17 9.26
C TYR A 150 13.60 8.54 7.93
N GLY A 151 12.71 9.19 7.18
CA GLY A 151 12.25 8.73 5.87
C GLY A 151 10.73 8.71 5.75
N ILE A 152 10.27 8.61 4.51
CA ILE A 152 8.86 8.39 4.19
C ILE A 152 8.67 6.92 3.83
N VAL A 153 7.68 6.28 4.46
CA VAL A 153 7.32 4.87 4.21
C VAL A 153 5.89 4.79 3.72
N ASP A 154 5.71 4.33 2.49
CA ASP A 154 4.42 4.01 1.89
C ASP A 154 4.22 2.49 1.94
N VAL A 155 3.08 2.04 2.46
CA VAL A 155 2.75 0.61 2.61
C VAL A 155 1.37 0.36 2.00
N THR A 156 1.27 -0.59 1.06
CA THR A 156 0.02 -0.98 0.44
C THR A 156 -0.15 -2.49 0.50
N LEU A 157 -1.21 -2.93 1.17
CA LEU A 157 -1.61 -4.32 1.22
C LEU A 157 -2.91 -4.51 0.47
N VAL A 158 -2.90 -5.41 -0.51
CA VAL A 158 -4.11 -5.89 -1.18
C VAL A 158 -4.17 -7.40 -0.98
N TYR A 159 -5.33 -7.89 -0.59
CA TYR A 159 -5.56 -9.33 -0.49
C TYR A 159 -6.92 -9.72 -1.06
N ASP A 160 -7.06 -11.00 -1.40
CA ASP A 160 -8.31 -11.59 -1.89
C ASP A 160 -9.16 -12.06 -0.70
N PRO A 161 -10.21 -11.33 -0.30
CA PRO A 161 -10.98 -11.66 0.88
C PRO A 161 -12.03 -12.74 0.58
N TYR A 162 -12.35 -13.55 1.58
CA TYR A 162 -13.60 -14.28 1.59
C TYR A 162 -14.76 -13.31 1.84
N LEU A 163 -15.83 -13.45 1.06
CA LEU A 163 -16.98 -12.56 1.09
C LEU A 163 -18.24 -13.34 1.46
N ALA A 164 -19.04 -12.78 2.35
CA ALA A 164 -20.36 -13.30 2.71
C ALA A 164 -21.41 -12.18 2.50
N PRO A 165 -22.02 -12.08 1.31
CA PRO A 165 -22.96 -11.01 0.97
C PRO A 165 -24.11 -10.84 1.98
N ASP A 166 -24.59 -11.96 2.52
CA ASP A 166 -25.74 -12.00 3.44
C ASP A 166 -25.38 -11.59 4.88
N MET A 167 -24.10 -11.40 5.19
CA MET A 167 -23.61 -11.11 6.54
C MET A 167 -23.43 -9.60 6.83
N GLY A 168 -23.95 -8.72 5.96
CA GLY A 168 -24.04 -7.28 6.20
C GLY A 168 -22.71 -6.62 6.62
N ASN A 169 -22.61 -6.21 7.89
CA ASN A 169 -21.39 -5.60 8.44
C ASN A 169 -20.19 -6.55 8.51
N GLU A 170 -20.43 -7.86 8.44
CA GLU A 170 -19.40 -8.89 8.34
C GLU A 170 -19.19 -9.35 6.89
N TYR A 171 -19.53 -8.52 5.91
CA TYR A 171 -19.34 -8.82 4.49
C TYR A 171 -17.97 -9.43 4.17
N CYS A 172 -16.89 -8.85 4.73
CA CYS A 172 -15.54 -9.43 4.64
C CYS A 172 -15.29 -10.39 5.81
N GLN A 173 -14.93 -11.63 5.47
CA GLN A 173 -14.85 -12.75 6.42
C GLN A 173 -13.43 -13.05 6.92
N ASN A 174 -12.43 -12.41 6.34
CA ASN A 174 -11.04 -12.50 6.75
C ASN A 174 -10.34 -11.14 6.67
N GLU A 175 -9.23 -11.04 7.37
CA GLU A 175 -8.33 -9.91 7.38
C GLU A 175 -6.89 -10.40 7.43
N ILE A 176 -5.97 -9.63 6.85
CA ILE A 176 -4.55 -9.75 7.18
C ILE A 176 -4.17 -8.62 8.14
N ASP A 177 -3.84 -8.97 9.39
CA ASP A 177 -3.26 -8.03 10.36
C ASP A 177 -1.83 -7.71 9.94
N LEU A 178 -1.57 -6.43 9.68
CA LEU A 178 -0.30 -5.92 9.16
C LEU A 178 0.31 -4.99 10.19
N LYS A 179 1.56 -5.25 10.56
CA LYS A 179 2.35 -4.36 11.42
C LYS A 179 3.70 -4.13 10.79
N PHE A 180 4.11 -2.87 10.77
CA PHE A 180 5.44 -2.44 10.37
C PHE A 180 5.97 -1.51 11.46
N GLY A 181 7.14 -1.79 12.00
CA GLY A 181 7.71 -0.88 12.99
C GLY A 181 9.00 -1.36 13.61
N THR A 182 9.30 -0.93 14.83
CA THR A 182 10.59 -1.20 15.47
C THR A 182 10.46 -1.95 16.78
N PHE A 183 11.53 -2.59 17.20
CA PHE A 183 11.66 -3.26 18.50
C PHE A 183 13.10 -3.11 19.01
N SER A 184 13.31 -3.24 20.32
CA SER A 184 14.65 -3.03 20.90
C SER A 184 15.55 -4.23 20.69
N GLU A 185 15.10 -5.44 21.06
CA GLU A 185 15.92 -6.64 21.02
C GLU A 185 15.11 -7.90 20.70
N LYS A 186 15.83 -8.91 20.19
CA LYS A 186 15.35 -10.29 20.08
C LYS A 186 15.67 -11.00 21.38
N ARG A 187 14.70 -11.73 21.93
CA ARG A 187 14.89 -12.53 23.14
C ARG A 187 14.40 -13.94 22.93
N ASP A 188 15.15 -14.91 23.43
CA ASP A 188 14.70 -16.29 23.48
C ASP A 188 13.48 -16.44 24.39
N VAL A 189 12.53 -17.24 23.92
CA VAL A 189 11.36 -17.62 24.69
C VAL A 189 11.73 -18.84 25.52
N VAL A 190 11.53 -18.75 26.84
CA VAL A 190 11.73 -19.87 27.76
C VAL A 190 10.37 -20.49 28.10
N GLY A 191 10.30 -21.82 28.15
CA GLY A 191 9.11 -22.58 28.52
C GLY A 191 8.43 -23.32 27.35
N PRO A 192 7.26 -23.94 27.55
CA PRO A 192 6.62 -24.83 26.57
C PRO A 192 6.38 -24.22 25.18
N PHE A 193 6.20 -22.90 25.11
CA PHE A 193 5.96 -22.17 23.87
C PHE A 193 7.21 -21.92 23.02
N SER A 194 8.42 -22.15 23.57
CA SER A 194 9.68 -21.96 22.84
C SER A 194 9.80 -22.84 21.59
N LYS A 195 9.16 -24.02 21.61
CA LYS A 195 9.12 -24.95 20.48
C LYS A 195 8.37 -24.41 19.26
N PHE A 196 7.40 -23.53 19.48
CA PHE A 196 6.56 -22.97 18.41
C PHE A 196 7.03 -21.58 17.98
N ASN A 197 7.54 -20.79 18.91
CA ASN A 197 8.12 -19.49 18.62
C ASN A 197 9.35 -19.27 19.52
N PRO A 198 10.56 -19.64 19.07
CA PRO A 198 11.75 -19.59 19.90
C PRO A 198 12.21 -18.16 20.20
N ILE A 199 11.87 -17.20 19.34
CA ILE A 199 12.33 -15.82 19.45
C ILE A 199 11.13 -14.87 19.55
N LYS A 200 11.21 -13.88 20.45
CA LYS A 200 10.23 -12.79 20.56
C LYS A 200 10.90 -11.43 20.45
N ARG A 201 10.13 -10.45 19.98
CA ARG A 201 10.48 -9.01 20.04
C ARG A 201 10.21 -8.46 21.44
N VAL A 202 11.11 -7.61 21.93
CA VAL A 202 10.93 -6.83 23.16
C VAL A 202 10.67 -5.37 22.81
N ASP A 203 9.80 -4.71 23.60
CA ASP A 203 9.45 -3.29 23.43
C ASP A 203 9.05 -2.95 21.98
N SER A 204 8.22 -3.79 21.35
CA SER A 204 7.82 -3.60 19.96
C SER A 204 6.78 -2.49 19.82
N GLN A 205 6.95 -1.66 18.79
CA GLN A 205 6.02 -0.61 18.43
C GLN A 205 5.63 -0.75 16.96
N ASN A 206 4.34 -0.75 16.67
CA ASN A 206 3.82 -0.64 15.30
C ASN A 206 3.84 0.85 14.90
N LEU A 207 4.66 1.20 13.91
CA LEU A 207 4.79 2.56 13.40
C LEU A 207 3.61 2.98 12.53
N LEU A 208 2.78 2.04 12.03
CA LEU A 208 1.60 2.39 11.22
C LEU A 208 0.46 3.07 12.02
N LYS A 209 0.57 3.14 13.36
CA LYS A 209 -0.47 3.71 14.23
C LYS A 209 -0.48 5.23 14.19
N ASP A 210 -1.60 5.82 13.80
CA ASP A 210 -1.78 7.29 13.73
C ASP A 210 -1.47 8.03 15.05
N THR A 211 -1.77 7.41 16.19
CA THR A 211 -1.55 7.96 17.54
C THR A 211 -0.09 8.30 17.86
N LEU A 212 0.87 7.79 17.08
CA LEU A 212 2.29 8.07 17.29
C LEU A 212 2.72 9.46 16.78
N TYR A 213 1.95 10.02 15.86
CA TYR A 213 2.32 11.20 15.08
C TYR A 213 1.70 12.48 15.64
N SER A 214 2.42 13.60 15.52
CA SER A 214 1.96 14.86 16.10
C SER A 214 0.83 15.50 15.28
N LYS A 215 -0.32 15.79 15.91
CA LYS A 215 -1.48 16.40 15.22
C LYS A 215 -1.18 17.74 14.52
N ARG A 216 -0.13 18.46 14.94
CA ARG A 216 0.27 19.79 14.44
C ARG A 216 1.14 19.70 13.17
N SER A 217 1.98 18.68 13.05
CA SER A 217 2.77 18.41 11.83
C SER A 217 1.88 17.97 10.66
N LEU A 218 0.72 17.36 10.96
CA LEU A 218 -0.29 16.94 9.98
C LEU A 218 -0.97 18.06 9.17
N LYS A 219 -0.69 19.34 9.43
CA LYS A 219 -1.32 20.50 8.74
C LYS A 219 -0.44 21.18 7.69
N ASN A 220 0.87 20.97 7.69
CA ASN A 220 1.81 21.80 6.92
C ASN A 220 2.40 21.10 5.68
N ASN A 221 2.19 19.79 5.51
CA ASN A 221 2.70 19.04 4.35
C ASN A 221 1.58 18.81 3.33
N TYR A 222 1.29 19.84 2.51
CA TYR A 222 0.35 19.76 1.38
C TYR A 222 0.72 18.68 0.35
N THR A 223 1.97 18.22 0.33
CA THR A 223 2.47 17.22 -0.61
C THR A 223 2.23 15.77 -0.17
N TYR A 224 2.01 15.51 1.12
CA TYR A 224 1.89 14.17 1.70
C TYR A 224 0.93 14.20 2.90
N GLU A 225 -0.25 14.77 2.64
CA GLU A 225 -1.22 15.15 3.67
C GLU A 225 -1.94 13.91 4.23
N LYS A 226 -1.43 13.47 5.39
CA LYS A 226 -1.90 12.41 6.30
C LYS A 226 -1.75 10.97 5.81
N THR A 227 -0.90 10.26 6.55
CA THR A 227 -1.21 8.97 7.19
C THR A 227 -2.70 8.79 7.41
N ARG A 228 -3.45 8.31 6.41
CA ARG A 228 -4.80 7.79 6.58
C ARG A 228 -5.37 7.18 5.29
N ILE A 229 -5.16 5.88 5.16
CA ILE A 229 -6.28 4.94 5.16
C ILE A 229 -6.09 4.00 6.36
N GLU A 230 -5.95 4.59 7.54
CA GLU A 230 -6.31 3.91 8.78
C GLU A 230 -7.75 4.37 9.10
N TYR A 231 -8.70 3.91 8.29
CA TYR A 231 -9.92 3.44 8.95
C TYR A 231 -9.45 2.20 9.68
N GLY A 232 -9.16 2.31 10.98
CA GLY A 232 -8.91 1.19 11.89
C GLY A 232 -10.13 0.27 11.97
N ARG A 233 -10.57 -0.22 10.82
CA ARG A 233 -11.72 -1.06 10.57
C ARG A 233 -11.12 -2.35 10.09
N LYS A 234 -11.22 -3.31 10.99
CA LYS A 234 -10.91 -4.69 10.71
C LYS A 234 -11.63 -5.14 9.44
N TYR A 235 -11.07 -6.10 8.72
CA TYR A 235 -11.67 -6.73 7.54
C TYR A 235 -11.77 -5.84 6.27
N GLN A 236 -10.80 -4.94 6.03
CA GLN A 236 -10.69 -4.21 4.75
C GLN A 236 -9.68 -4.86 3.79
N PRO A 237 -10.08 -5.29 2.57
CA PRO A 237 -9.22 -6.00 1.60
C PRO A 237 -8.06 -5.19 1.03
N VAL A 238 -8.13 -3.86 1.15
CA VAL A 238 -7.10 -2.93 0.75
C VAL A 238 -6.75 -2.05 1.93
N LYS A 239 -5.48 -2.01 2.31
CA LYS A 239 -4.93 -1.10 3.33
C LYS A 239 -3.79 -0.30 2.72
N HIS A 240 -3.80 1.01 2.92
CA HIS A 240 -2.73 1.89 2.47
C HIS A 240 -2.32 2.83 3.60
N TYR A 241 -1.03 2.90 3.87
CA TYR A 241 -0.44 3.76 4.88
C TYR A 241 0.67 4.57 4.21
N SER A 242 0.77 5.84 4.57
CA SER A 242 1.89 6.70 4.22
C SER A 242 2.33 7.39 5.50
N ILE A 243 3.53 7.11 5.97
CA ILE A 243 4.07 7.65 7.22
C ILE A 243 5.37 8.41 6.95
N ASP A 244 5.47 9.61 7.53
CA ASP A 244 6.73 10.35 7.59
C ASP A 244 7.28 10.23 9.02
N LEU A 245 8.39 9.49 9.16
CA LEU A 245 8.98 9.22 10.46
C LEU A 245 9.44 10.49 11.18
N ALA A 246 9.76 11.56 10.45
CA ALA A 246 10.14 12.85 11.04
C ALA A 246 8.99 13.52 11.82
N THR A 247 7.74 13.12 11.55
CA THR A 247 6.53 13.73 12.15
C THR A 247 6.07 13.05 13.45
N LEU A 248 6.80 12.03 13.92
CA LEU A 248 6.56 11.39 15.22
C LEU A 248 6.55 12.44 16.33
N SER A 249 5.64 12.28 17.30
CA SER A 249 5.64 13.15 18.47
C SER A 249 6.94 12.99 19.27
N ASN A 250 7.37 14.04 19.98
CA ASN A 250 8.59 14.00 20.79
C ASN A 250 8.63 12.81 21.77
N ALA A 251 7.47 12.42 22.34
CA ALA A 251 7.37 11.28 23.26
C ALA A 251 7.62 9.92 22.58
N ASN A 252 7.43 9.85 21.26
CA ASN A 252 7.52 8.61 20.48
C ASN A 252 8.83 8.50 19.67
N LYS A 253 9.65 9.56 19.62
CA LYS A 253 10.95 9.55 18.91
C LYS A 253 11.88 8.43 19.36
N LYS A 254 11.78 7.99 20.62
CA LYS A 254 12.50 6.82 21.16
C LYS A 254 12.33 5.54 20.33
N TYR A 255 11.23 5.41 19.56
CA TYR A 255 11.00 4.25 18.70
C TYR A 255 11.78 4.30 17.38
N LEU A 256 12.47 5.41 17.09
CA LEU A 256 13.31 5.59 15.91
C LEU A 256 14.79 5.56 16.23
N ASP A 257 15.19 5.30 17.47
CA ASP A 257 16.60 5.20 17.86
C ASP A 257 17.33 4.17 16.98
N ALA A 258 18.53 4.52 16.51
CA ALA A 258 19.33 3.73 15.58
C ALA A 258 19.75 2.34 16.12
N HIS A 259 19.69 2.10 17.44
CA HIS A 259 19.96 0.79 18.02
C HIS A 259 18.76 -0.17 17.91
N ARG A 260 17.60 0.31 17.47
CA ARG A 260 16.39 -0.49 17.30
C ARG A 260 16.38 -1.20 15.96
N ASN A 261 15.65 -2.30 15.91
CA ASN A 261 15.53 -3.13 14.72
C ASN A 261 14.15 -2.95 14.11
N PHE A 262 14.06 -2.96 12.77
CA PHE A 262 12.78 -2.95 12.06
C PHE A 262 12.20 -4.34 11.89
N TYR A 263 10.87 -4.44 11.99
CA TYR A 263 10.13 -5.66 11.72
C TYR A 263 8.95 -5.43 10.78
N LEU A 264 8.59 -6.50 10.08
CA LEU A 264 7.36 -6.62 9.29
C LEU A 264 6.61 -7.87 9.73
N TYR A 265 5.32 -7.72 10.02
CA TYR A 265 4.46 -8.79 10.51
C TYR A 265 3.16 -8.86 9.71
N LEU A 266 2.77 -10.07 9.29
CA LEU A 266 1.49 -10.38 8.67
C LEU A 266 0.86 -11.61 9.32
N GLU A 267 -0.42 -11.55 9.68
CA GLU A 267 -1.18 -12.68 10.21
C GLU A 267 -2.60 -12.72 9.63
N GLY A 268 -3.02 -13.90 9.18
CA GLY A 268 -4.36 -14.11 8.63
C GLY A 268 -5.37 -14.37 9.74
N ILE A 269 -6.35 -13.49 9.88
CA ILE A 269 -7.44 -13.58 10.84
C ILE A 269 -8.72 -13.94 10.08
N TYR A 270 -9.41 -15.00 10.51
CA TYR A 270 -10.59 -15.53 9.84
C TYR A 270 -11.76 -15.59 10.81
N ARG A 271 -12.96 -15.22 10.34
CA ARG A 271 -14.20 -15.36 11.11
C ARG A 271 -14.62 -16.82 11.18
N ASN A 272 -15.30 -17.19 12.27
CA ASN A 272 -15.77 -18.56 12.47
C ASN A 272 -16.69 -19.05 11.33
N PHE A 273 -17.53 -18.18 10.78
CA PHE A 273 -18.45 -18.51 9.69
C PHE A 273 -17.69 -19.11 8.48
N ILE A 274 -16.71 -18.37 7.94
CA ILE A 274 -15.96 -18.86 6.78
C ILE A 274 -15.09 -20.07 7.10
N VAL A 275 -14.54 -20.15 8.31
CA VAL A 275 -13.77 -21.31 8.76
C VAL A 275 -14.65 -22.56 8.73
N SER A 276 -15.84 -22.50 9.35
CA SER A 276 -16.78 -23.63 9.37
C SER A 276 -17.29 -23.99 7.97
N GLU A 277 -17.50 -23.01 7.08
CA GLU A 277 -17.94 -23.27 5.70
C GLU A 277 -16.86 -23.99 4.88
N LEU A 278 -15.60 -23.58 5.00
CA LEU A 278 -14.48 -24.21 4.31
C LEU A 278 -14.19 -25.60 4.86
N GLU A 279 -14.25 -25.80 6.18
CA GLU A 279 -14.04 -27.10 6.83
C GLU A 279 -15.09 -28.12 6.38
N LYS A 280 -16.38 -27.73 6.24
CA LYS A 280 -17.44 -28.59 5.68
C LYS A 280 -17.12 -29.08 4.27
N ASN A 281 -16.34 -28.32 3.52
CA ASN A 281 -15.95 -28.62 2.15
C ASN A 281 -14.52 -29.21 2.05
N ASN A 282 -13.93 -29.66 3.17
CA ASN A 282 -12.55 -30.15 3.26
C ASN A 282 -11.50 -29.16 2.71
N LYS A 283 -11.72 -27.86 2.89
CA LYS A 283 -10.79 -26.78 2.50
C LYS A 283 -10.19 -26.12 3.74
N HIS A 284 -8.93 -25.74 3.64
CA HIS A 284 -8.26 -24.93 4.67
C HIS A 284 -8.27 -23.45 4.28
N PRO A 285 -8.63 -22.53 5.18
CA PRO A 285 -8.62 -21.11 4.85
C PRO A 285 -7.21 -20.61 4.55
N HIS A 286 -7.09 -19.85 3.48
CA HIS A 286 -5.85 -19.22 3.05
C HIS A 286 -6.20 -17.88 2.37
N THR A 287 -5.24 -16.99 2.22
CA THR A 287 -5.48 -15.65 1.68
C THR A 287 -4.30 -15.24 0.81
N ARG A 288 -4.52 -15.15 -0.49
CA ARG A 288 -3.55 -14.56 -1.43
C ARG A 288 -3.44 -13.06 -1.19
N PHE A 289 -2.22 -12.53 -1.18
CA PHE A 289 -1.96 -11.11 -0.97
C PHE A 289 -0.75 -10.61 -1.75
N SER A 290 -0.73 -9.29 -1.96
CA SER A 290 0.41 -8.51 -2.40
C SER A 290 0.62 -7.36 -1.41
N LEU A 291 1.80 -7.31 -0.81
CA LEU A 291 2.24 -6.22 0.05
C LEU A 291 3.36 -5.45 -0.66
N ILE A 292 3.20 -4.14 -0.79
CA ILE A 292 4.18 -3.24 -1.38
C ILE A 292 4.62 -2.25 -0.31
N ILE A 293 5.92 -2.11 -0.10
CA ILE A 293 6.51 -1.13 0.82
C ILE A 293 7.51 -0.29 0.05
N THR A 294 7.31 1.01 -0.01
CA THR A 294 8.30 1.97 -0.51
C THR A 294 8.91 2.74 0.65
N ILE A 295 10.24 2.79 0.71
CA ILE A 295 10.99 3.62 1.66
C ILE A 295 11.72 4.67 0.84
N SER A 296 11.62 5.94 1.21
CA SER A 296 12.24 7.04 0.47
C SER A 296 12.90 8.07 1.36
N ASP A 297 13.99 8.65 0.85
CA ASP A 297 14.65 9.82 1.43
C ASP A 297 13.87 11.08 1.01
N PRO A 298 13.21 11.80 1.93
CA PRO A 298 12.51 13.04 1.61
C PRO A 298 13.44 14.12 1.06
N ASN A 299 14.73 14.09 1.41
CA ASN A 299 15.73 15.08 0.99
C ASN A 299 16.37 14.74 -0.36
N LYS A 300 16.22 13.50 -0.83
CA LYS A 300 16.84 12.98 -2.07
C LYS A 300 18.36 13.14 -2.11
N GLU A 301 19.02 12.80 -1.00
CA GLU A 301 20.47 12.89 -0.83
C GLU A 301 21.11 11.51 -0.71
N LYS A 302 20.38 10.54 -0.14
CA LYS A 302 20.90 9.20 0.19
C LYS A 302 20.57 8.19 -0.89
N ASN A 303 21.47 7.25 -1.14
CA ASN A 303 21.20 6.10 -2.02
C ASN A 303 20.50 4.99 -1.24
N VAL A 304 19.20 5.18 -1.01
CA VAL A 304 18.32 4.27 -0.27
C VAL A 304 18.22 2.91 -0.95
N TYR A 305 18.20 2.90 -2.29
CA TYR A 305 18.12 1.66 -3.07
C TYR A 305 19.31 0.74 -2.78
N HIS A 306 20.53 1.24 -2.95
CA HIS A 306 21.75 0.45 -2.78
C HIS A 306 21.88 -0.10 -1.36
N ASP A 307 21.65 0.74 -0.35
CA ASP A 307 21.76 0.37 1.06
C ASP A 307 20.76 -0.73 1.45
N THR A 308 19.52 -0.61 0.96
CA THR A 308 18.48 -1.62 1.21
C THR A 308 18.80 -2.96 0.55
N ILE A 309 19.29 -2.96 -0.70
CA ILE A 309 19.71 -4.18 -1.40
C ILE A 309 20.91 -4.85 -0.70
N ALA A 310 21.86 -4.05 -0.21
CA ALA A 310 22.99 -4.56 0.58
C ALA A 310 22.51 -5.24 1.87
N LYS A 311 21.56 -4.63 2.59
CA LYS A 311 20.96 -5.21 3.80
C LYS A 311 20.14 -6.48 3.54
N LEU A 312 19.34 -6.51 2.47
CA LEU A 312 18.63 -7.72 2.07
C LEU A 312 19.60 -8.89 1.84
N THR A 313 20.70 -8.62 1.14
CA THR A 313 21.75 -9.62 0.87
C THR A 313 22.43 -10.07 2.16
N LYS A 314 22.83 -9.12 3.01
CA LYS A 314 23.44 -9.39 4.32
C LYS A 314 22.56 -10.25 5.23
N ASN A 315 21.25 -10.02 5.20
CA ASN A 315 20.26 -10.73 6.01
C ASN A 315 19.74 -12.01 5.33
N ASN A 316 20.36 -12.44 4.21
CA ASN A 316 20.02 -13.66 3.46
C ASN A 316 18.55 -13.72 2.98
N PHE A 317 17.96 -12.57 2.65
CA PHE A 317 16.66 -12.58 1.98
C PHE A 317 16.81 -13.07 0.54
N ILE A 318 15.92 -13.98 0.15
CA ILE A 318 15.75 -14.34 -1.27
C ILE A 318 15.00 -13.18 -1.93
N HIS A 319 15.65 -12.52 -2.88
CA HIS A 319 15.06 -11.41 -3.63
C HIS A 319 15.39 -11.51 -5.12
N SER A 320 14.60 -10.78 -5.91
CA SER A 320 14.85 -10.58 -7.33
C SER A 320 14.30 -9.23 -7.71
N ALA A 321 15.00 -8.52 -8.60
CA ALA A 321 14.43 -7.33 -9.23
C ALA A 321 13.21 -7.72 -10.07
N VAL A 322 12.21 -6.84 -10.14
CA VAL A 322 11.12 -6.99 -11.11
C VAL A 322 11.73 -6.81 -12.50
N ALA A 323 11.72 -7.88 -13.30
CA ALA A 323 12.21 -7.81 -14.67
C ALA A 323 11.26 -6.96 -15.51
N THR A 324 11.79 -5.97 -16.21
CA THR A 324 11.01 -5.08 -17.09
C THR A 324 11.46 -5.21 -18.54
N GLU A 325 10.49 -5.20 -19.45
CA GLU A 325 10.72 -5.24 -20.90
C GLU A 325 10.88 -3.80 -21.41
N ILE A 326 11.90 -3.09 -20.92
CA ILE A 326 12.24 -1.77 -21.47
C ILE A 326 13.42 -1.98 -22.41
N GLN A 327 13.12 -2.13 -23.71
CA GLN A 327 14.11 -1.92 -24.76
C GLN A 327 14.50 -0.44 -24.76
N ILE A 328 15.72 -0.14 -24.33
CA ILE A 328 16.36 1.13 -24.63
C ILE A 328 16.94 0.95 -26.03
N ASP A 329 16.24 1.42 -27.05
CA ASP A 329 16.91 1.73 -28.32
C ASP A 329 17.80 2.95 -28.06
N VAL A 330 19.11 2.74 -28.22
CA VAL A 330 20.16 3.78 -28.15
C VAL A 330 20.26 4.50 -29.49
#